data_AF-A0AAW9H376-F1
#
_entry.id   AF-A0AAW9H376-F1
#
_cell.length_a   1.000
_cell.length_b   1.000
_cell.length_c   1.000
_cell.angle_alpha   90.00
_cell.angle_beta   90.00
_cell.angle_gamma   90.00
#
_symmetry.space_group_name_H-M   'P 1'
#
loop_
_entity.id
_entity.type
_entity.pdbx_description
1 polymer ?
#
loop_
_entity_poly.entity_id
_entity_poly.type
_entity_poly.pdbx_seq_one_letter_code
_entity_poly.pdbx_strand_id
1 'polypeptide(L)' 'MSVSMCITRALEISRRPRQQWGEAIAALPEACPHQNVCTGGIGCRARLADYLRVQFKAQVRREQMAKGLAR' A
#
# COMPACT_ATOMS: atom_id res chain seq x y z
N MET A 1 15.36 -2.93 15.41
CA MET A 1 15.16 -1.79 14.49
C MET A 1 14.48 -2.34 13.25
N SER A 2 13.14 -2.32 13.22
CA SER A 2 12.39 -3.24 12.35
C SER A 2 11.83 -2.57 11.10
N VAL A 3 12.14 -3.18 9.95
CA VAL A 3 11.49 -3.03 8.63
C VAL A 3 9.96 -2.93 8.72
N SER A 4 9.37 -3.50 9.78
CA SER A 4 7.97 -3.39 10.17
C SER A 4 7.40 -1.97 10.05
N MET A 5 8.07 -0.94 10.60
CA MET A 5 7.56 0.45 10.60
C MET A 5 7.35 1.01 9.19
N CYS A 6 8.20 0.59 8.25
CA CYS A 6 8.17 1.06 6.87
C CYS A 6 6.95 0.53 6.09
N ILE A 7 6.51 -0.69 6.43
CA ILE A 7 5.40 -1.37 5.75
C ILE A 7 4.08 -1.20 6.52
N THR A 8 4.13 -0.86 7.81
CA THR A 8 2.92 -0.60 8.63
C THR A 8 1.98 0.39 7.94
N ARG A 9 2.51 1.46 7.33
CA ARG A 9 1.69 2.44 6.61
C ARG A 9 1.01 1.85 5.37
N ALA A 10 1.68 0.94 4.66
CA ALA A 10 1.09 0.20 3.54
C ALA A 10 -0.07 -0.70 4.04
N LEU A 11 0.13 -1.36 5.17
CA LEU A 11 -0.89 -2.21 5.78
C LEU A 11 -2.12 -1.39 6.19
N GLU A 12 -1.93 -0.21 6.78
CA GLU A 12 -3.04 0.72 7.10
C GLU A 12 -3.82 1.14 5.86
N ILE A 13 -3.13 1.46 4.75
CA ILE A 13 -3.79 1.80 3.48
C ILE A 13 -4.58 0.59 2.96
N SER A 14 -4.00 -0.61 3.02
CA SER A 14 -4.64 -1.84 2.53
C SER A 14 -5.93 -2.23 3.26
N ARG A 15 -6.15 -1.70 4.47
CA ARG A 15 -7.39 -1.88 5.24
C ARG A 15 -8.54 -1.00 4.76
N ARG A 16 -8.26 0.04 3.98
CA ARG A 16 -9.27 0.94 3.41
C ARG A 16 -9.87 0.34 2.13
N PRO A 17 -11.07 0.80 1.70
CA PRO A 17 -11.59 0.47 0.38
C PRO A 17 -10.56 0.77 -0.71
N ARG A 18 -10.40 -0.15 -1.67
CA ARG A 18 -9.38 -0.10 -2.72
C ARG A 18 -9.39 1.23 -3.50
N GLN A 19 -10.57 1.84 -3.67
CA GLN A 19 -10.75 3.13 -4.35
C GLN A 19 -10.01 4.28 -3.65
N GLN A 20 -9.86 4.20 -2.32
CA GLN A 20 -9.22 5.24 -1.51
C GLN A 20 -7.70 5.09 -1.44
N TRP A 21 -7.12 4.03 -2.02
CA TRP A 21 -5.68 3.78 -1.90
C TRP A 21 -4.86 4.84 -2.64
N GLY A 22 -5.33 5.31 -3.80
CA GLY A 22 -4.65 6.34 -4.58
C GLY A 22 -4.50 7.64 -3.79
N GLU A 23 -5.60 8.13 -3.20
CA GLU A 23 -5.60 9.31 -2.34
C GLU A 23 -4.75 9.12 -1.10
N ALA A 24 -4.85 7.95 -0.47
CA ALA A 24 -4.06 7.64 0.73
C ALA A 24 -2.55 7.58 0.43
N ILE A 25 -2.15 7.12 -0.77
CA ILE A 25 -0.76 7.17 -1.24
C ILE A 25 -0.35 8.60 -1.56
N ALA A 26 -1.20 9.38 -2.22
CA ALA A 26 -0.92 10.77 -2.58
C ALA A 26 -0.70 11.67 -1.35
N ALA A 27 -1.43 11.40 -0.25
CA ALA A 27 -1.29 12.07 1.02
C ALA A 27 -0.01 11.71 1.79
N LEU A 28 0.80 10.75 1.30
CA LEU A 28 2.05 10.38 1.94
C LEU A 28 3.14 11.43 1.67
N PRO A 29 3.97 11.72 2.68
CA PRO A 29 5.16 12.53 2.48
C PRO A 29 6.08 11.84 1.47
N GLU A 30 6.79 12.65 0.68
CA GLU A 30 7.75 12.15 -0.31
C GLU A 30 8.95 11.47 0.38
N ALA A 31 9.40 12.04 1.49
CA ALA A 31 10.41 11.50 2.38
C ALA A 31 9.79 10.63 3.50
N CYS A 32 10.25 9.38 3.63
CA CYS A 32 9.98 8.60 4.86
C CYS A 32 10.88 9.11 6.00
N PRO A 33 10.47 8.97 7.28
CA PRO A 33 11.30 9.28 8.44
C PRO A 33 12.66 8.56 8.44
N HIS A 34 12.73 7.37 7.83
CA HIS A 34 13.95 6.59 7.67
C HIS A 34 14.20 6.24 6.20
N GLN A 35 14.54 7.21 5.37
CA GLN A 35 14.74 7.01 3.92
C GLN A 35 15.72 5.88 3.59
N ASN A 36 16.83 5.79 4.34
CA ASN A 36 17.88 4.79 4.12
C ASN A 36 17.45 3.37 4.51
N VAL A 37 16.54 3.22 5.47
CA VAL A 37 16.10 1.91 5.98
C VAL A 37 14.80 1.45 5.30
N CYS A 38 13.87 2.37 5.08
CA CYS A 38 12.53 2.05 4.57
C CYS A 38 12.44 2.03 3.05
N THR A 39 13.21 2.90 2.39
CA THR A 39 13.02 3.17 0.95
C THR A 39 14.28 2.96 0.13
N GLY A 40 15.44 2.75 0.77
CA GLY A 40 16.72 2.67 0.08
C GLY A 40 17.01 3.90 -0.80
N GLY A 41 16.50 5.08 -0.40
CA GLY A 41 16.60 6.32 -1.18
C GLY A 41 15.52 6.55 -2.26
N ILE A 42 14.59 5.60 -2.46
CA ILE A 42 13.58 5.66 -3.55
C ILE A 42 12.34 6.52 -3.18
N GLY A 43 12.23 6.96 -1.92
CA GLY A 43 11.11 7.78 -1.44
C GLY A 43 9.89 6.97 -0.98
N CYS A 44 9.12 7.53 -0.05
CA CYS A 44 8.05 6.83 0.67
C CYS A 44 6.90 6.45 -0.25
N ARG A 45 6.47 7.39 -1.10
CA ARG A 45 5.38 7.19 -2.07
C ARG A 45 5.69 6.06 -3.05
N ALA A 46 6.86 6.10 -3.69
CA ALA A 46 7.24 5.11 -4.69
C ALA A 46 7.31 3.70 -4.07
N ARG A 47 7.94 3.57 -2.89
CA ARG A 47 8.06 2.28 -2.21
C ARG A 47 6.70 1.69 -1.81
N LEU A 48 5.83 2.52 -1.25
CA LEU A 48 4.50 2.08 -0.79
C LEU A 48 3.56 1.81 -1.97
N ALA A 49 3.65 2.59 -3.06
CA ALA A 49 2.91 2.33 -4.28
C ALA A 49 3.29 0.98 -4.91
N ASP A 50 4.58 0.65 -4.96
CA ASP A 50 5.06 -0.63 -5.48
C ASP A 50 4.55 -1.83 -4.65
N TYR A 51 4.63 -1.72 -3.32
CA TYR A 51 4.09 -2.73 -2.42
C TYR A 51 2.57 -2.92 -2.59
N LEU A 52 1.82 -1.81 -2.62
CA LEU A 52 0.37 -1.85 -2.77
C LEU A 52 -0.07 -2.31 -4.16
N ARG A 53 0.76 -2.19 -5.20
CA ARG A 53 0.44 -2.68 -6.56
C ARG A 53 0.11 -4.17 -6.58
N VAL A 54 0.87 -4.98 -5.85
CA VAL A 54 0.65 -6.43 -5.75
C VAL A 54 -0.63 -6.71 -4.95
N GLN A 55 -0.81 -6.02 -3.82
CA GLN A 55 -2.00 -6.15 -2.97
C GLN A 55 -3.27 -5.72 -3.69
N PHE A 56 -3.20 -4.70 -4.54
CA PHE A 56 -4.32 -4.20 -5.32
C PHE A 56 -4.83 -5.27 -6.28
N LYS A 57 -3.93 -5.96 -7.00
CA LYS A 57 -4.31 -7.06 -7.90
C LYS A 57 -4.97 -8.20 -7.13
N ALA A 58 -4.43 -8.56 -5.96
CA ALA A 58 -5.03 -9.59 -5.11
C ALA A 58 -6.42 -9.16 -4.61
N GLN A 59 -6.58 -7.90 -4.22
CA GLN A 59 -7.85 -7.36 -3.73
C GLN A 59 -8.92 -7.30 -4.83
N VAL A 60 -8.57 -6.89 -6.05
CA VAL A 60 -9.49 -6.94 -7.21
C VAL A 60 -9.98 -8.36 -7.45
N ARG A 61 -9.09 -9.36 -7.41
CA ARG A 61 -9.49 -10.78 -7.57
C ARG A 61 -10.44 -11.23 -6.48
N ARG A 62 -10.18 -10.85 -5.22
CA ARG A 62 -11.08 -11.16 -4.08
C ARG A 62 -12.46 -10.50 -4.25
N GLU A 63 -12.49 -9.22 -4.65
CA GLU A 63 -13.73 -8.49 -4.94
C GLU A 63 -14.54 -9.16 -6.06
N GLN A 64 -13.87 -9.62 -7.12
CA GLN A 64 -14.51 -10.32 -8.24
C GLN A 64 -15.03 -11.71 -7.84
N MET A 65 -14.27 -12.49 -7.07
CA MET A 65 -14.72 -13.80 -6.56
C MET A 65 -15.90 -13.64 -5.60
N ALA A 66 -15.85 -12.66 -4.69
CA ALA A 66 -16.94 -12.38 -3.77
C ALA A 66 -18.23 -11.96 -4.51
N LYS A 67 -18.11 -11.15 -5.57
CA LYS A 67 -19.25 -10.80 -6.44
C LYS A 67 -19.75 -11.98 -7.28
N GLY A 68 -18.87 -12.90 -7.68
CA GLY A 68 -19.22 -14.09 -8.44
C GLY A 68 -19.94 -15.16 -7.63
N LEU A 69 -19.68 -15.27 -6.32
CA LEU A 69 -20.35 -16.20 -5.41
C LEU A 69 -21.75 -15.71 -4.97
N ALA A 70 -22.04 -14.42 -5.14
CA ALA A 70 -23.33 -13.81 -4.79
C ALA A 70 -24.36 -13.86 -5.94
N ARG A 71 -24.09 -14.64 -7.00
CA ARG A 71 -24.95 -14.84 -8.17
C ARG A 71 -25.32 -16.31 -8.30
#